data_AF-A0A2J8TX75-F1
#
_entry.id   AF-A0A2J8TX75-F1
#
_cell.length_a   1.000
_cell.length_b   1.000
_cell.length_c   1.000
_cell.angle_alpha   90.00
_cell.angle_beta   90.00
_cell.angle_gamma   90.00
#
_symmetry.space_group_name_H-M   'P 1'
#
loop_
_entity.id
_entity.type
_entity.pdbx_description
1 polymer ?
#
loop_
_entity_poly.entity_id
_entity_poly.type
_entity_poly.pdbx_seq_one_letter_code
_entity_poly.pdbx_strand_id
1 'polypeptide(L)'
;MPIAFNEPLSFLQRITEYMEHVYLIHRASCQPQPLERMQSVAAFAVSAVASQWERTGKPFNPLLGETYELIREDLGFRFISEQVSHHPPISAFHSEGLNHDFLFHGSIYPKLKFWGKSVEAEPRGTITLELLKHNEAYTWTNPTCCVHNVIIGKLWIEQYGTVEILNHRTGHKCVLHFKPCGLFGKELHKVEGHIQDKNKKKLFMIYGKWTECLWGIDPVSYESFKKQERRGDHLRKAKLDEDSGKADSDVADDVPVGQETVQVIPGSKLLWRINTRPPNSAQIWPARRRSGWRRSREKRGGSGPRRRRSGRRGGSTQAITPTLGPPTGCTQGITLSGISLTAQISTEGLEGPGARDRRLTRLDFLEWPL
;
A
#
# COMPACT_ATOMS: atom_id res chain seq x y z
N MET A 1 2.17 -11.35 -17.16
CA MET A 1 2.87 -11.84 -15.95
C MET A 1 2.30 -13.21 -15.60
N PRO A 2 3.15 -14.23 -15.36
CA PRO A 2 2.65 -15.57 -15.06
C PRO A 2 1.84 -15.60 -13.77
N ILE A 3 0.71 -16.31 -13.78
CA ILE A 3 -0.23 -16.35 -12.65
C ILE A 3 0.42 -16.82 -11.34
N ALA A 4 1.47 -17.63 -11.41
CA ALA A 4 2.19 -18.12 -10.22
C ALA A 4 2.74 -16.99 -9.35
N PHE A 5 3.16 -15.86 -9.95
CA PHE A 5 3.73 -14.71 -9.24
C PHE A 5 2.69 -13.74 -8.70
N ASN A 6 1.42 -13.86 -9.12
CA ASN A 6 0.40 -12.97 -8.61
C ASN A 6 -0.03 -13.39 -7.18
N GLU A 7 -0.85 -12.61 -6.52
CA GLU A 7 -1.70 -13.06 -5.41
C GLU A 7 -3.18 -13.01 -5.85
N PRO A 8 -4.14 -13.66 -5.17
CA PRO A 8 -5.54 -13.71 -5.60
C PRO A 8 -6.35 -12.45 -5.25
N LEU A 9 -5.74 -11.27 -5.41
CA LEU A 9 -6.33 -9.95 -5.12
C LEU A 9 -6.07 -8.99 -6.27
N SER A 10 -7.06 -8.14 -6.58
CA SER A 10 -6.86 -6.95 -7.40
C SER A 10 -6.03 -5.91 -6.62
N PHE A 11 -5.29 -5.05 -7.32
CA PHE A 11 -4.58 -3.95 -6.67
C PHE A 11 -5.54 -3.01 -5.91
N LEU A 12 -6.79 -2.86 -6.39
CA LEU A 12 -7.84 -2.11 -5.70
C LEU A 12 -8.14 -2.67 -4.30
N GLN A 13 -8.13 -4.01 -4.18
CA GLN A 13 -8.30 -4.70 -2.90
C GLN A 13 -7.07 -4.53 -2.01
N ARG A 14 -5.85 -4.56 -2.60
CA ARG A 14 -4.60 -4.32 -1.87
C ARG A 14 -4.56 -2.92 -1.26
N ILE A 15 -5.00 -1.89 -1.98
CA ILE A 15 -5.06 -0.51 -1.46
C ILE A 15 -6.01 -0.40 -0.27
N THR A 16 -7.11 -1.16 -0.28
CA THR A 16 -8.10 -1.13 0.80
C THR A 16 -7.52 -1.54 2.15
N GLU A 17 -6.42 -2.29 2.15
CA GLU A 17 -5.74 -2.70 3.38
C GLU A 17 -5.07 -1.55 4.14
N TYR A 18 -4.95 -0.36 3.53
CA TYR A 18 -4.64 0.87 4.29
C TYR A 18 -5.57 1.06 5.49
N MET A 19 -6.82 0.57 5.39
CA MET A 19 -7.82 0.65 6.44
C MET A 19 -7.74 -0.45 7.50
N GLU A 20 -6.74 -1.36 7.50
CA GLU A 20 -6.63 -2.45 8.48
C GLU A 20 -6.65 -1.93 9.93
N HIS A 21 -6.03 -0.78 10.17
CA HIS A 21 -5.88 -0.17 11.49
C HIS A 21 -6.66 1.15 11.62
N VAL A 22 -7.85 1.23 11.02
CA VAL A 22 -8.73 2.43 11.04
C VAL A 22 -9.05 2.95 12.46
N TYR A 23 -8.98 2.11 13.49
CA TYR A 23 -9.13 2.54 14.89
C TYR A 23 -8.14 3.65 15.29
N LEU A 24 -7.00 3.78 14.61
CA LEU A 24 -6.04 4.86 14.81
C LEU A 24 -6.59 6.21 14.33
N ILE A 25 -7.39 6.22 13.25
CA ILE A 25 -8.10 7.41 12.78
C ILE A 25 -9.19 7.80 13.78
N HIS A 26 -10.02 6.84 14.22
CA HIS A 26 -11.03 7.09 15.26
C HIS A 26 -10.40 7.63 16.54
N ARG A 27 -9.27 7.04 16.98
CA ARG A 27 -8.49 7.53 18.11
C ARG A 27 -8.03 8.97 17.88
N ALA A 28 -7.52 9.31 16.69
CA ALA A 28 -7.13 10.66 16.34
C ALA A 28 -8.31 11.63 16.43
N SER A 29 -9.47 11.28 15.87
CA SER A 29 -10.68 12.12 15.92
C SER A 29 -11.14 12.42 17.36
N CYS A 30 -10.90 11.50 18.29
CA CYS A 30 -11.20 11.70 19.71
C CYS A 30 -10.17 12.56 20.48
N GLN A 31 -8.97 12.81 19.95
CA GLN A 31 -7.94 13.55 20.69
C GLN A 31 -8.17 15.07 20.65
N PRO A 32 -8.16 15.76 21.82
CA PRO A 32 -8.32 17.21 21.88
C PRO A 32 -7.07 17.96 21.42
N GLN A 33 -5.88 17.42 21.68
CA GLN A 33 -4.62 18.08 21.39
C GLN A 33 -4.10 17.76 19.97
N PRO A 34 -3.71 18.75 19.15
CA PRO A 34 -3.17 18.53 17.80
C PRO A 34 -1.96 17.58 17.76
N LEU A 35 -1.10 17.64 18.78
CA LEU A 35 0.07 16.76 18.89
C LEU A 35 -0.35 15.28 19.02
N GLU A 36 -1.35 14.98 19.85
CA GLU A 36 -1.84 13.62 20.05
C GLU A 36 -2.62 13.09 18.84
N ARG A 37 -3.32 13.99 18.13
CA ARG A 37 -3.88 13.68 16.81
C ARG A 37 -2.77 13.26 15.84
N MET A 38 -1.72 14.09 15.72
CA MET A 38 -0.59 13.80 14.82
C MET A 38 0.13 12.49 15.18
N GLN A 39 0.27 12.15 16.47
CA GLN A 39 0.79 10.84 16.89
C GLN A 39 -0.04 9.67 16.33
N SER A 40 -1.37 9.80 16.36
CA SER A 40 -2.29 8.77 15.86
C SER A 40 -2.32 8.72 14.34
N VAL A 41 -2.25 9.87 13.66
CA VAL A 41 -2.14 9.93 12.18
C VAL A 41 -0.81 9.35 11.71
N ALA A 42 0.31 9.64 12.38
CA ALA A 42 1.60 9.04 12.07
C ALA A 42 1.61 7.52 12.26
N ALA A 43 1.00 7.05 13.35
CA ALA A 43 0.80 5.62 13.59
C ALA A 43 -0.04 4.97 12.47
N PHE A 44 -1.13 5.62 12.06
CA PHE A 44 -1.98 5.16 10.98
C PHE A 44 -1.21 5.05 9.65
N ALA A 45 -0.47 6.11 9.27
CA ALA A 45 0.31 6.14 8.03
C ALA A 45 1.33 4.99 7.93
N VAL A 46 2.02 4.65 9.02
CA VAL A 46 2.95 3.50 9.04
C VAL A 46 2.18 2.18 9.03
N SER A 47 1.10 2.07 9.81
CA SER A 47 0.29 0.85 9.89
C SER A 47 -0.37 0.49 8.55
N ALA A 48 -0.72 1.49 7.73
CA ALA A 48 -1.36 1.31 6.43
C ALA A 48 -0.45 0.56 5.45
N VAL A 49 0.87 0.71 5.58
CA VAL A 49 1.86 0.03 4.74
C VAL A 49 2.48 -1.21 5.41
N ALA A 50 2.02 -1.58 6.61
CA ALA A 50 2.60 -2.68 7.37
C ALA A 50 2.26 -4.08 6.80
N SER A 51 1.11 -4.22 6.14
CA SER A 51 0.65 -5.50 5.60
C SER A 51 1.50 -6.03 4.44
N GLN A 52 2.43 -5.23 3.91
CA GLN A 52 3.27 -5.60 2.77
C GLN A 52 4.33 -6.65 3.11
N TRP A 53 4.74 -6.76 4.38
CA TRP A 53 5.76 -7.73 4.78
C TRP A 53 5.38 -9.14 4.30
N GLU A 54 6.34 -9.94 3.84
CA GLU A 54 6.15 -11.30 3.28
C GLU A 54 5.14 -11.45 2.11
N ARG A 55 4.50 -10.38 1.63
CA ARG A 55 3.53 -10.48 0.53
C ARG A 55 4.16 -10.17 -0.81
N THR A 56 5.04 -11.08 -1.21
CA THR A 56 5.82 -11.03 -2.46
C THR A 56 5.00 -11.30 -3.72
N GLY A 57 3.77 -11.78 -3.58
CA GLY A 57 2.87 -11.96 -4.72
C GLY A 57 2.32 -10.64 -5.25
N LYS A 58 2.44 -10.42 -6.56
CA LYS A 58 1.94 -9.21 -7.21
C LYS A 58 0.40 -9.21 -7.27
N PRO A 59 -0.30 -8.16 -6.83
CA PRO A 59 -1.73 -8.06 -7.07
C PRO A 59 -2.04 -8.06 -8.59
N PHE A 60 -3.24 -8.50 -8.96
CA PHE A 60 -3.71 -8.37 -10.34
C PHE A 60 -3.78 -6.88 -10.71
N ASN A 61 -3.29 -6.55 -11.89
CA ASN A 61 -3.44 -5.21 -12.44
C ASN A 61 -4.93 -4.98 -12.74
N PRO A 62 -5.57 -3.96 -12.16
CA PRO A 62 -6.99 -3.73 -12.38
C PRO A 62 -7.26 -3.39 -13.85
N LEU A 63 -8.44 -3.76 -14.34
CA LEU A 63 -8.93 -3.28 -15.63
C LEU A 63 -9.32 -1.79 -15.52
N LEU A 64 -9.27 -1.05 -16.63
CA LEU A 64 -9.77 0.33 -16.65
C LEU A 64 -11.26 0.35 -16.28
N GLY A 65 -11.66 1.21 -15.33
CA GLY A 65 -13.01 1.27 -14.78
C GLY A 65 -13.38 0.11 -13.85
N GLU A 66 -12.44 -0.78 -13.50
CA GLU A 66 -12.65 -1.76 -12.43
C GLU A 66 -12.88 -1.01 -11.11
N THR A 67 -13.88 -1.44 -10.34
CA THR A 67 -14.22 -0.86 -9.04
C THR A 67 -14.17 -1.91 -7.93
N TYR A 68 -13.78 -1.50 -6.73
CA TYR A 68 -13.92 -2.32 -5.53
C TYR A 68 -14.54 -1.51 -4.40
N GLU A 69 -15.60 -2.06 -3.81
CA GLU A 69 -16.29 -1.46 -2.66
C GLU A 69 -16.21 -2.35 -1.43
N LEU A 70 -16.36 -1.73 -0.27
CA LEU A 70 -16.33 -2.43 0.99
C LEU A 70 -17.01 -1.60 2.09
N ILE A 71 -17.75 -2.29 2.95
CA ILE A 71 -18.28 -1.72 4.19
C ILE A 71 -17.84 -2.61 5.35
N ARG A 72 -17.34 -2.01 6.42
CA ARG A 72 -17.02 -2.67 7.69
C ARG A 72 -17.72 -1.93 8.82
N GLU A 73 -18.97 -2.30 9.06
CA GLU A 73 -19.77 -1.76 10.16
C GLU A 73 -19.08 -1.98 11.51
N ASP A 74 -18.45 -3.16 11.68
CA ASP A 74 -17.70 -3.52 12.88
C ASP A 74 -16.45 -2.66 13.12
N LEU A 75 -15.91 -2.05 12.06
CA LEU A 75 -14.77 -1.13 12.14
C LEU A 75 -15.15 0.33 11.86
N GLY A 76 -16.43 0.64 11.63
CA GLY A 76 -16.91 2.00 11.47
C GLY A 76 -16.52 2.71 10.15
N PHE A 77 -16.30 2.02 9.03
CA PHE A 77 -16.00 2.69 7.75
C PHE A 77 -16.62 2.04 6.51
N ARG A 78 -16.75 2.85 5.45
CA ARG A 78 -16.99 2.40 4.06
C ARG A 78 -15.88 2.87 3.13
N PHE A 79 -15.62 2.13 2.07
CA PHE A 79 -14.52 2.35 1.14
C PHE A 79 -14.95 2.03 -0.29
N ILE A 80 -14.50 2.85 -1.24
CA ILE A 80 -14.63 2.65 -2.68
C ILE A 80 -13.29 2.93 -3.36
N SER A 81 -12.92 2.15 -4.36
CA SER A 81 -11.79 2.44 -5.25
C SER A 81 -12.11 2.10 -6.68
N GLU A 82 -11.44 2.81 -7.60
CA GLU A 82 -11.60 2.66 -9.04
C GLU A 82 -10.24 2.77 -9.74
N GLN A 83 -10.06 1.96 -10.79
CA GLN A 83 -8.97 2.15 -11.72
C GLN A 83 -9.32 3.23 -12.76
N VAL A 84 -8.90 4.47 -12.48
CA VAL A 84 -9.27 5.65 -13.27
C VAL A 84 -8.38 5.88 -14.49
N SER A 85 -7.21 5.24 -14.56
CA SER A 85 -6.34 5.29 -15.74
C SER A 85 -5.53 4.00 -15.88
N HIS A 86 -5.21 3.62 -17.11
CA HIS A 86 -4.34 2.47 -17.42
C HIS A 86 -2.93 2.90 -17.88
N HIS A 87 -2.80 4.10 -18.45
CA HIS A 87 -1.54 4.65 -18.94
C HIS A 87 -1.42 6.14 -18.57
N PRO A 88 -0.75 6.48 -17.44
CA PRO A 88 -0.19 5.56 -16.45
C PRO A 88 -1.28 4.84 -15.61
N PRO A 89 -0.97 3.68 -15.01
CA PRO A 89 -1.94 2.96 -14.18
C PRO A 89 -2.20 3.71 -12.87
N ILE A 90 -3.37 4.36 -12.75
CA ILE A 90 -3.78 5.12 -11.56
C ILE A 90 -5.01 4.46 -10.95
N SER A 91 -4.92 4.14 -9.66
CA SER A 91 -6.05 3.70 -8.85
C SER A 91 -6.42 4.81 -7.87
N ALA A 92 -7.65 5.31 -7.92
CA ALA A 92 -8.18 6.26 -6.96
C ALA A 92 -8.95 5.52 -5.86
N PHE A 93 -8.99 6.07 -4.65
CA PHE A 93 -9.79 5.53 -3.56
C PHE A 93 -10.37 6.63 -2.67
N HIS A 94 -11.49 6.32 -2.04
CA HIS A 94 -12.19 7.18 -1.09
C HIS A 94 -12.79 6.32 0.03
N SER A 95 -12.64 6.78 1.26
CA SER A 95 -13.07 6.08 2.47
C SER A 95 -13.66 7.08 3.45
N GLU A 96 -14.72 6.67 4.13
CA GLU A 96 -15.47 7.53 5.02
C GLU A 96 -15.80 6.79 6.31
N GLY A 97 -15.67 7.49 7.44
CA GLY A 97 -16.18 7.01 8.71
C GLY A 97 -17.71 6.96 8.70
N LEU A 98 -18.32 5.86 9.15
CA LEU A 98 -19.78 5.70 9.20
C LEU A 98 -20.43 6.69 10.18
N ASN A 99 -19.65 7.23 11.12
CA ASN A 99 -20.08 8.26 12.06
C ASN A 99 -19.70 9.68 11.60
N HIS A 100 -19.31 9.86 10.33
CA HIS A 100 -18.88 11.13 9.76
C HIS A 100 -17.73 11.81 10.55
N ASP A 101 -16.80 11.02 11.07
CA ASP A 101 -15.67 11.49 11.87
C ASP A 101 -14.40 11.71 11.04
N PHE A 102 -14.27 11.07 9.87
CA PHE A 102 -13.15 11.25 8.95
C PHE A 102 -13.51 11.02 7.48
N LEU A 103 -12.68 11.59 6.59
CA LEU A 103 -12.55 11.21 5.18
C LEU A 103 -11.10 10.79 4.91
N PHE A 104 -10.89 9.69 4.19
CA PHE A 104 -9.56 9.22 3.81
C PHE A 104 -9.52 8.85 2.34
N HIS A 105 -8.74 9.57 1.55
CA HIS A 105 -8.76 9.46 0.10
C HIS A 105 -7.39 9.71 -0.51
N GLY A 106 -7.26 9.34 -1.79
CA GLY A 106 -6.06 9.57 -2.55
C GLY A 106 -6.05 8.80 -3.86
N SER A 107 -4.90 8.81 -4.51
CA SER A 107 -4.66 8.01 -5.70
C SER A 107 -3.25 7.43 -5.68
N ILE A 108 -3.07 6.27 -6.29
CA ILE A 108 -1.78 5.58 -6.36
C ILE A 108 -1.44 5.29 -7.82
N TYR A 109 -0.29 5.80 -8.25
CA TYR A 109 0.43 5.40 -9.45
C TYR A 109 1.72 4.69 -9.04
N PRO A 110 1.80 3.35 -9.12
CA PRO A 110 3.01 2.60 -8.78
C PRO A 110 4.03 2.69 -9.92
N LYS A 111 4.96 3.63 -9.85
CA LYS A 111 6.04 3.76 -10.83
C LYS A 111 7.12 2.71 -10.53
N LEU A 112 7.35 1.81 -11.49
CA LEU A 112 8.32 0.72 -11.34
C LEU A 112 9.70 1.11 -11.88
N LYS A 113 10.75 0.70 -11.18
CA LYS A 113 12.15 0.74 -11.65
C LYS A 113 12.81 -0.62 -11.38
N PHE A 114 13.56 -1.11 -12.35
CA PHE A 114 14.30 -2.37 -12.24
C PHE A 114 15.79 -2.07 -12.07
N TRP A 115 16.39 -2.65 -11.02
CA TRP A 115 17.77 -2.43 -10.61
C TRP A 115 18.58 -3.73 -10.69
N GLY A 116 18.29 -4.58 -11.68
CA GLY A 116 18.94 -5.89 -11.82
C GLY A 116 18.38 -6.92 -10.83
N LYS A 117 18.89 -6.95 -9.60
CA LYS A 117 18.42 -7.93 -8.59
C LYS A 117 17.14 -7.52 -7.85
N SER A 118 16.69 -6.27 -8.02
CA SER A 118 15.54 -5.73 -7.29
C SER A 118 14.59 -4.91 -8.17
N VAL A 119 13.33 -4.82 -7.76
CA VAL A 119 12.32 -3.93 -8.35
C VAL A 119 11.85 -2.95 -7.30
N GLU A 120 12.01 -1.65 -7.58
CA GLU A 120 11.39 -0.59 -6.81
C GLU A 120 10.01 -0.26 -7.36
N ALA A 121 9.04 -0.11 -6.47
CA ALA A 121 7.74 0.48 -6.73
C ALA A 121 7.62 1.77 -5.91
N GLU A 122 7.64 2.91 -6.59
CA GLU A 122 7.40 4.23 -6.02
C GLU A 122 5.90 4.53 -6.08
N PRO A 123 5.15 4.48 -4.96
CA PRO A 123 3.71 4.74 -4.95
C PRO A 123 3.44 6.24 -5.03
N ARG A 124 3.36 6.76 -6.26
CA ARG A 124 3.12 8.20 -6.50
C ARG A 124 1.67 8.56 -6.26
N GLY A 125 1.46 9.67 -5.57
CA GLY A 125 0.15 10.26 -5.34
C GLY A 125 0.01 10.72 -3.89
N THR A 126 -0.77 11.79 -3.72
CA THR A 126 -1.03 12.36 -2.40
C THR A 126 -2.10 11.52 -1.70
N ILE A 127 -1.81 11.16 -0.45
CA ILE A 127 -2.77 10.60 0.48
C ILE A 127 -3.28 11.72 1.37
N THR A 128 -4.59 11.78 1.56
CA THR A 128 -5.26 12.80 2.35
C THR A 128 -6.14 12.14 3.41
N LEU A 129 -5.99 12.59 4.66
CA LEU A 129 -6.88 12.27 5.77
C LEU A 129 -7.48 13.56 6.31
N GLU A 130 -8.80 13.64 6.40
CA GLU A 130 -9.53 14.76 6.97
C GLU A 130 -10.17 14.30 8.27
N LEU A 131 -9.91 15.02 9.36
CA LEU A 131 -10.57 14.82 10.66
C LEU A 131 -11.68 15.87 10.79
N LEU A 132 -12.90 15.48 10.44
CA LEU A 132 -14.02 16.40 10.21
C LEU A 132 -14.38 17.21 11.46
N LYS A 133 -14.37 16.56 12.64
CA LYS A 133 -14.63 17.22 13.92
C LYS A 133 -13.68 18.39 14.23
N HIS A 134 -12.45 18.34 13.73
CA HIS A 134 -11.42 19.33 14.01
C HIS A 134 -11.21 20.32 12.86
N ASN A 135 -11.85 20.10 11.70
CA ASN A 135 -11.61 20.83 10.47
C ASN A 135 -10.10 20.85 10.10
N GLU A 136 -9.48 19.67 10.15
CA GLU A 136 -8.06 19.48 9.84
C GLU A 136 -7.87 18.49 8.70
N ALA A 137 -7.02 18.84 7.75
CA ALA A 137 -6.57 17.94 6.70
C ALA A 137 -5.08 17.61 6.91
N TYR A 138 -4.74 16.35 6.66
CA TYR A 138 -3.39 15.81 6.74
C TYR A 138 -3.01 15.22 5.39
N THR A 139 -1.84 15.57 4.85
CA THR A 139 -1.36 14.99 3.58
C THR A 139 0.01 14.38 3.71
N TRP A 140 0.25 13.28 3.01
CA TRP A 140 1.56 12.65 2.87
C TRP A 140 1.67 11.84 1.58
N THR A 141 2.87 11.34 1.29
CA THR A 141 3.14 10.33 0.27
C THR A 141 3.68 9.07 0.92
N ASN A 142 3.38 7.90 0.38
CA ASN A 142 3.86 6.63 0.92
C ASN A 142 5.35 6.38 0.63
N PRO A 143 6.04 5.56 1.43
CA PRO A 143 7.44 5.21 1.18
C PRO A 143 7.59 4.34 -0.08
N THR A 144 8.80 4.31 -0.64
CA THR A 144 9.12 3.40 -1.74
C THR A 144 9.14 1.97 -1.22
N CYS A 145 8.55 1.05 -1.99
CA CYS A 145 8.61 -0.38 -1.73
C CYS A 145 9.65 -1.01 -2.66
N CYS A 146 10.55 -1.83 -2.13
CA CYS A 146 11.53 -2.57 -2.92
C CYS A 146 11.31 -4.06 -2.72
N VAL A 147 11.25 -4.81 -3.83
CA VAL A 147 11.24 -6.27 -3.84
C VAL A 147 12.62 -6.72 -4.28
N HIS A 148 13.33 -7.41 -3.41
CA HIS A 148 14.68 -7.91 -3.65
C HIS A 148 14.66 -9.35 -4.16
N ASN A 149 15.78 -9.79 -4.73
CA ASN A 149 16.02 -11.14 -5.23
C ASN A 149 15.04 -11.56 -6.34
N VAL A 150 14.65 -10.63 -7.22
CA VAL A 150 13.62 -10.88 -8.27
C VAL A 150 14.08 -11.81 -9.39
N ILE A 151 15.39 -12.07 -9.50
CA ILE A 151 15.97 -13.01 -10.46
C ILE A 151 16.27 -14.36 -9.79
N ILE A 152 17.08 -14.34 -8.72
CA ILE A 152 17.55 -15.53 -7.98
C ILE A 152 17.50 -15.23 -6.48
N GLY A 153 17.13 -16.23 -5.69
CA GLY A 153 17.07 -16.17 -4.23
C GLY A 153 15.66 -16.06 -3.67
N LYS A 154 15.54 -15.96 -2.35
CA LYS A 154 14.25 -15.78 -1.67
C LYS A 154 13.82 -14.32 -1.78
N LEU A 155 12.66 -14.08 -2.39
CA LEU A 155 12.06 -12.75 -2.45
C LEU A 155 11.79 -12.21 -1.05
N TRP A 156 12.16 -10.95 -0.82
CA TRP A 156 11.81 -10.21 0.39
C TRP A 156 11.49 -8.76 0.06
N ILE A 157 10.74 -8.12 0.95
CA ILE A 157 10.21 -6.78 0.75
C ILE A 157 10.84 -5.83 1.75
N GLU A 158 11.24 -4.67 1.25
CA GLU A 158 11.73 -3.56 2.03
C GLU A 158 10.89 -2.32 1.74
N GLN A 159 10.81 -1.41 2.72
CA GLN A 159 10.29 -0.07 2.50
C GLN A 159 11.27 0.97 3.04
N TYR A 160 11.53 2.00 2.25
CA TYR A 160 12.42 3.10 2.62
C TYR A 160 11.98 4.44 2.03
N GLY A 161 12.58 5.51 2.55
CA GLY A 161 12.33 6.88 2.14
C GLY A 161 11.83 7.74 3.30
N THR A 162 11.55 9.00 3.01
CA THR A 162 11.03 9.96 3.98
C THR A 162 9.55 10.21 3.71
N VAL A 163 8.73 9.98 4.71
CA VAL A 163 7.30 10.32 4.72
C VAL A 163 7.13 11.59 5.54
N GLU A 164 6.60 12.64 4.92
CA GLU A 164 6.23 13.87 5.62
C GLU A 164 4.71 13.99 5.70
N ILE A 165 4.17 14.04 6.91
CA ILE A 165 2.75 14.23 7.18
C ILE A 165 2.55 15.67 7.64
N LEU A 166 1.86 16.46 6.83
CA LEU A 166 1.57 17.87 7.11
C LEU A 166 0.12 18.03 7.57
N ASN A 167 -0.10 18.62 8.74
CA ASN A 167 -1.42 19.13 9.13
C ASN A 167 -1.59 20.56 8.60
N HIS A 168 -2.49 20.75 7.65
CA HIS A 168 -2.69 22.03 6.95
C HIS A 168 -3.34 23.10 7.82
N ARG A 169 -4.05 22.72 8.89
CA ARG A 169 -4.73 23.66 9.78
C ARG A 169 -3.79 24.23 10.83
N THR A 170 -2.96 23.38 11.44
CA THR A 170 -2.12 23.77 12.58
C THR A 170 -0.65 24.01 12.22
N GLY A 171 -0.22 23.56 11.03
CA GLY A 171 1.17 23.62 10.59
C GLY A 171 2.10 22.62 11.28
N HIS A 172 1.58 21.71 12.12
CA HIS A 172 2.37 20.60 12.64
C HIS A 172 2.82 19.70 11.49
N LYS A 173 4.06 19.22 11.57
CA LYS A 173 4.63 18.29 10.61
C LYS A 173 5.19 17.08 11.33
N CYS A 174 4.86 15.88 10.87
CA CYS A 174 5.57 14.65 11.25
C CYS A 174 6.51 14.26 10.11
N VAL A 175 7.76 13.97 10.44
CA VAL A 175 8.77 13.47 9.49
C VAL A 175 9.15 12.08 9.95
N LEU A 176 8.94 11.08 9.10
CA LEU A 176 9.24 9.67 9.36
C LEU A 176 10.25 9.18 8.33
N HIS A 177 11.35 8.60 8.80
CA HIS A 177 12.38 8.00 7.98
C HIS A 177 12.25 6.48 8.04
N PHE A 178 11.81 5.89 6.93
CA PHE A 178 11.89 4.45 6.71
C PHE A 178 13.32 4.15 6.28
N LYS A 179 14.08 3.52 7.17
CA LYS A 179 15.51 3.29 6.99
C LYS A 179 15.72 2.13 6.01
N PRO A 180 16.61 2.28 5.00
CA PRO A 180 17.07 1.14 4.25
C PRO A 180 17.91 0.22 5.15
N CYS A 181 17.94 -1.07 4.83
CA CYS A 181 18.58 -2.18 5.52
C CYS A 181 20.06 -1.89 5.84
N GLY A 182 20.74 -1.21 4.90
CA GLY A 182 22.16 -0.88 4.98
C GLY A 182 23.07 -2.11 4.78
N LEU A 183 24.38 -1.89 4.75
CA LEU A 183 25.39 -2.93 4.46
C LEU A 183 25.40 -4.09 5.46
N PHE A 184 24.92 -3.89 6.69
CA PHE A 184 24.97 -4.88 7.78
C PHE A 184 23.58 -5.29 8.29
N GLY A 185 22.50 -4.90 7.60
CA GLY A 185 21.13 -5.27 7.96
C GLY A 185 20.57 -4.71 9.28
N LYS A 186 21.37 -3.95 10.04
CA LYS A 186 20.98 -3.41 11.36
C LYS A 186 19.77 -2.49 11.33
N GLU A 187 19.49 -1.87 10.19
CA GLU A 187 18.44 -0.88 10.01
C GLU A 187 17.18 -1.47 9.36
N LEU A 188 17.15 -2.77 9.11
CA LEU A 188 16.04 -3.43 8.42
C LEU A 188 14.70 -3.12 9.09
N HIS A 189 13.82 -2.54 8.28
CA HIS A 189 12.45 -2.13 8.61
C HIS A 189 12.34 -1.03 9.68
N LYS A 190 13.44 -0.45 10.13
CA LYS A 190 13.38 0.61 11.14
C LYS A 190 12.66 1.83 10.59
N VAL A 191 11.84 2.42 11.46
CA VAL A 191 11.22 3.72 11.25
C VAL A 191 11.65 4.60 12.40
N GLU A 192 12.23 5.75 12.09
CA GLU A 192 12.58 6.77 13.09
C GLU A 192 12.15 8.14 12.59
N GLY A 193 11.69 9.00 13.49
CA GLY A 193 11.18 10.31 13.10
C GLY A 193 10.79 11.18 14.28
N HIS A 194 10.14 12.30 13.96
CA HIS A 194 9.67 13.24 14.96
C HIS A 194 8.44 14.00 14.49
N ILE A 195 7.71 14.54 15.45
CA ILE A 195 6.67 15.54 15.23
C ILE A 195 7.25 16.90 15.64
N GLN A 196 7.03 17.90 14.82
CA GLN A 196 7.44 19.28 15.05
C GLN A 196 6.27 20.25 14.86
N ASP A 197 6.34 21.39 15.54
CA ASP A 197 5.42 22.51 15.31
C ASP A 197 5.78 23.29 14.02
N LYS A 198 4.99 24.34 13.74
CA LYS A 198 5.23 25.26 12.62
C LYS A 198 6.59 25.98 12.68
N ASN A 199 7.18 26.10 13.86
CA ASN A 199 8.49 26.73 14.09
C ASN A 199 9.63 25.70 14.04
N LYS A 200 9.35 24.46 13.59
CA LYS A 200 10.31 23.35 13.50
C LYS A 200 10.85 22.89 14.87
N LYS A 201 10.21 23.26 15.99
CA LYS A 201 10.56 22.73 17.31
C LYS A 201 10.07 21.30 17.40
N LYS A 202 10.97 20.36 17.69
CA LYS A 202 10.62 18.95 17.94
C LYS A 202 9.80 18.85 19.22
N LEU A 203 8.64 18.22 19.12
CA LEU A 203 7.70 18.03 20.21
C LEU A 203 7.62 16.57 20.67
N PHE A 204 7.90 15.63 19.77
CA PHE A 204 7.74 14.21 20.05
C PHE A 204 8.61 13.37 19.11
N MET A 205 9.24 12.33 19.63
CA MET A 205 10.04 11.39 18.84
C MET A 205 9.25 10.12 18.58
N ILE A 206 9.38 9.56 17.39
CA ILE A 206 8.74 8.30 16.98
C ILE A 206 9.83 7.34 16.54
N TYR A 207 9.75 6.09 17.00
CA TYR A 207 10.69 5.04 16.61
C TYR A 207 10.02 3.66 16.62
N GLY A 208 10.56 2.72 15.86
CA GLY A 208 10.09 1.34 15.84
C GLY A 208 10.44 0.63 14.53
N LYS A 209 9.60 -0.32 14.14
CA LYS A 209 9.70 -1.03 12.87
C LYS A 209 8.33 -1.15 12.22
N TRP A 210 8.22 -0.86 10.93
CA TRP A 210 6.95 -0.92 10.20
C TRP A 210 6.39 -2.36 10.08
N THR A 211 7.19 -3.38 10.40
CA THR A 211 6.76 -4.78 10.45
C THR A 211 6.31 -5.24 11.83
N GLU A 212 6.49 -4.44 12.89
CA GLU A 212 6.28 -4.85 14.28
C GLU A 212 5.43 -3.85 15.06
N CYS A 213 5.96 -2.64 15.33
CA CYS A 213 5.32 -1.65 16.19
C CYS A 213 5.96 -0.26 16.05
N LEU A 214 5.24 0.75 16.56
CA LEU A 214 5.72 2.11 16.75
C LEU A 214 5.54 2.55 18.20
N TRP A 215 6.58 3.21 18.69
CA TRP A 215 6.65 3.86 19.98
C TRP A 215 6.90 5.34 19.80
N GLY A 216 6.60 6.12 20.84
CA GLY A 216 7.03 7.49 20.88
C GLY A 216 7.31 7.98 22.30
N ILE A 217 8.16 8.99 22.39
CA ILE A 217 8.70 9.51 23.65
C ILE A 217 9.01 11.00 23.47
N ASP A 218 9.16 11.73 24.58
CA ASP A 218 9.60 13.12 24.52
C ASP A 218 11.03 13.24 23.94
N PRO A 219 11.36 14.39 23.30
CA PRO A 219 12.67 14.57 22.68
C PRO A 219 13.86 14.52 23.65
N VAL A 220 13.71 14.96 24.90
CA VAL A 220 14.82 15.03 25.85
C VAL A 220 15.25 13.62 26.27
N SER A 221 14.29 12.77 26.59
CA SER A 221 14.54 11.36 26.93
C SER A 221 15.12 10.59 25.75
N TYR A 222 14.61 10.81 24.53
CA TYR A 222 15.13 10.16 23.32
C TYR A 222 16.61 10.50 23.06
N GLU A 223 16.96 11.79 23.08
CA GLU A 223 18.33 12.24 22.83
C GLU A 223 19.29 11.75 23.93
N SER A 224 18.83 11.69 25.18
CA SER A 224 19.61 11.16 26.30
C SER A 224 19.93 9.67 26.11
N PHE A 225 18.93 8.89 25.70
CA PHE A 225 19.09 7.47 25.39
C PHE A 225 20.05 7.25 24.21
N LYS A 226 19.86 7.96 23.08
CA LYS A 226 20.73 7.85 21.90
C LYS A 226 22.18 8.23 22.19
N LYS A 227 22.43 9.18 23.10
CA LYS A 227 23.81 9.52 23.54
C LYS A 227 24.46 8.38 24.33
N GLN A 228 23.70 7.71 25.20
CA GLN A 228 24.21 6.58 25.98
C GLN A 228 24.53 5.37 25.08
N GLU A 229 23.64 5.05 24.15
CA GLU A 229 23.84 4.00 23.14
C GLU A 229 25.14 4.21 22.35
N ARG A 230 25.36 5.42 21.82
CA ARG A 230 26.58 5.76 21.08
C ARG A 230 27.84 5.60 21.93
N ARG A 231 27.81 6.02 23.19
CA ARG A 231 28.94 5.82 24.13
C ARG A 231 29.21 4.33 24.36
N GLY A 232 28.16 3.53 24.53
CA GLY A 232 28.27 2.08 24.68
C GLY A 232 28.86 1.40 23.44
N ASP A 233 28.43 1.81 22.24
CA ASP A 233 28.97 1.30 20.98
C ASP A 233 30.45 1.66 20.78
N HIS A 234 30.85 2.88 21.13
CA HIS A 234 32.26 3.28 21.09
C HIS A 234 33.14 2.43 22.02
N LEU A 235 32.67 2.16 23.24
CA LEU A 235 33.39 1.31 24.20
C LEU A 235 33.48 -0.15 23.71
N ARG A 236 32.40 -0.68 23.11
CA ARG A 236 32.40 -2.03 22.52
C ARG A 236 33.34 -2.15 21.34
N LYS A 237 33.36 -1.15 20.45
CA LYS A 237 34.24 -1.12 19.28
C LYS A 237 35.71 -1.00 19.69
N ALA A 238 36.03 -0.14 20.67
CA ALA A 238 37.39 -0.03 21.20
C ALA A 238 37.90 -1.35 21.79
N LYS A 239 37.02 -2.14 22.41
CA LYS A 239 37.36 -3.46 22.97
C LYS A 239 37.51 -4.56 21.90
N LEU A 240 36.84 -4.42 20.75
CA LEU A 240 36.97 -5.33 19.61
C LEU A 240 38.23 -5.03 18.78
N ASP A 241 38.63 -3.76 18.69
CA ASP A 241 39.85 -3.36 17.97
C ASP A 241 41.14 -3.80 18.72
N GLU A 242 41.06 -4.19 20.00
CA GLU A 242 42.15 -4.81 20.78
C GLU A 242 42.26 -6.34 20.59
N ASP A 243 41.26 -7.01 20.00
CA ASP A 243 41.20 -8.48 19.90
C ASP A 243 40.87 -8.95 18.45
N SER A 244 41.93 -9.06 17.64
CA SER A 244 42.05 -9.82 16.38
C SER A 244 41.50 -9.25 15.04
N GLY A 245 42.43 -9.20 14.06
CA GLY A 245 42.42 -10.12 12.91
C GLY A 245 41.40 -9.91 11.77
N LYS A 246 41.92 -9.54 10.59
CA LYS A 246 41.20 -9.45 9.30
C LYS A 246 40.30 -10.67 9.03
N ALA A 247 39.04 -10.39 8.66
CA ALA A 247 38.21 -11.29 7.88
C ALA A 247 37.57 -10.52 6.72
N ASP A 248 37.93 -10.91 5.49
CA ASP A 248 37.15 -10.60 4.29
C ASP A 248 35.79 -11.30 4.41
N SER A 249 34.72 -10.65 3.96
CA SER A 249 33.44 -11.32 3.80
C SER A 249 32.82 -10.98 2.44
N ASP A 250 32.76 -12.01 1.60
CA ASP A 250 31.85 -12.10 0.47
C ASP A 250 30.41 -11.95 1.00
N VAL A 251 29.67 -11.01 0.41
CA VAL A 251 28.29 -10.69 0.80
C VAL A 251 27.37 -11.77 0.22
N ALA A 252 26.94 -12.71 1.07
CA ALA A 252 25.95 -13.73 0.71
C ALA A 252 24.54 -13.13 0.50
N ASP A 253 23.82 -13.62 -0.53
CA ASP A 253 22.47 -13.26 -0.99
C ASP A 253 21.32 -13.63 0.00
N ASP A 254 21.62 -13.76 1.29
CA ASP A 254 20.68 -14.22 2.30
C ASP A 254 19.71 -13.13 2.79
N VAL A 255 18.45 -13.52 3.04
CA VAL A 255 17.46 -12.64 3.67
C VAL A 255 17.92 -12.34 5.09
N PRO A 256 18.10 -11.07 5.49
CA PRO A 256 18.53 -10.77 6.85
C PRO A 256 17.47 -11.28 7.84
N VAL A 257 17.91 -12.07 8.83
CA VAL A 257 17.02 -12.71 9.80
C VAL A 257 16.38 -11.63 10.69
N GLY A 258 15.05 -11.48 10.58
CA GLY A 258 14.28 -10.56 11.41
C GLY A 258 14.09 -11.13 12.83
N GLN A 259 14.87 -10.63 13.79
CA GLN A 259 14.60 -10.81 15.22
C GLN A 259 13.60 -9.75 15.69
N GLU A 260 12.69 -10.08 16.63
CA GLU A 260 11.95 -9.08 17.42
C GLU A 260 12.99 -8.28 18.22
N THR A 261 13.25 -7.03 17.84
CA THR A 261 14.44 -6.29 18.33
C THR A 261 14.18 -4.84 18.70
N VAL A 262 12.95 -4.33 18.66
CA VAL A 262 12.74 -2.92 19.02
C VAL A 262 13.00 -2.76 20.52
N GLN A 263 14.18 -2.24 20.87
CA GLN A 263 14.52 -1.88 22.25
C GLN A 263 13.64 -0.71 22.68
N VAL A 264 12.76 -0.96 23.65
CA VAL A 264 11.84 0.05 24.15
C VAL A 264 12.60 0.98 25.10
N ILE A 265 12.64 2.27 24.77
CA ILE A 265 13.21 3.30 25.62
C ILE A 265 12.27 3.49 26.82
N PRO A 266 12.75 3.41 28.07
CA PRO A 266 11.92 3.65 29.25
C PRO A 266 11.16 4.98 29.17
N GLY A 267 9.86 4.96 29.53
CA GLY A 267 8.97 6.12 29.40
C GLY A 267 8.27 6.27 28.05
N SER A 268 8.53 5.36 27.10
CA SER A 268 7.87 5.40 25.79
C SER A 268 6.40 4.98 25.84
N LYS A 269 5.58 5.69 25.05
CA LYS A 269 4.17 5.41 24.79
C LYS A 269 4.05 4.53 23.54
N LEU A 270 3.29 3.45 23.62
CA LEU A 270 2.95 2.63 22.45
C LEU A 270 1.98 3.39 21.55
N LEU A 271 2.34 3.57 20.27
CA LEU A 271 1.48 4.23 19.30
C LEU A 271 0.67 3.23 18.48
N TRP A 272 1.31 2.15 18.04
CA TRP A 272 0.73 1.08 17.24
C TRP A 272 1.54 -0.21 17.36
N ARG A 273 0.87 -1.35 17.23
CA ARG A 273 1.48 -2.67 17.12
C ARG A 273 0.75 -3.46 16.04
N ILE A 274 1.50 -4.18 15.24
CA ILE A 274 0.96 -5.00 14.17
C ILE A 274 0.14 -6.16 14.75
N ASN A 275 -0.98 -6.49 14.11
CA ASN A 275 -1.74 -7.69 14.49
C ASN A 275 -0.89 -8.95 14.25
N THR A 276 -1.12 -10.02 15.00
CA THR A 276 -0.53 -11.32 14.68
C THR A 276 -1.18 -11.90 13.43
N ARG A 277 -0.38 -12.55 12.58
CA ARG A 277 -0.94 -13.28 11.43
C ARG A 277 -1.64 -14.54 11.93
N PRO A 278 -2.76 -14.92 11.32
CA PRO A 278 -3.42 -16.18 11.68
C PRO A 278 -2.50 -17.37 11.31
N PRO A 279 -2.64 -18.53 11.98
CA PRO A 279 -1.81 -19.70 11.70
C PRO A 279 -1.86 -20.18 10.23
N ASN A 280 -2.97 -19.93 9.53
CA ASN A 280 -3.16 -20.33 8.14
C ASN A 280 -2.60 -19.33 7.10
N SER A 281 -1.98 -18.22 7.51
CA SER A 281 -1.43 -17.25 6.55
C SER A 281 -0.28 -17.82 5.74
N ALA A 282 0.51 -18.77 6.27
CA ALA A 282 1.56 -19.40 5.46
C ALA A 282 0.97 -20.28 4.33
N GLN A 283 -0.26 -20.78 4.50
CA GLN A 283 -0.90 -21.75 3.60
C GLN A 283 -1.80 -21.07 2.54
N ILE A 284 -2.40 -19.91 2.82
CA ILE A 284 -3.38 -19.23 1.95
C ILE A 284 -2.82 -17.92 1.39
N TRP A 285 -1.58 -17.98 0.86
CA TRP A 285 -0.77 -16.77 0.63
C TRP A 285 -0.52 -16.02 1.95
N PRO A 286 0.57 -15.25 2.13
CA PRO A 286 0.84 -14.52 3.37
C PRO A 286 -0.15 -13.37 3.69
N ALA A 287 -1.40 -13.47 3.24
CA ALA A 287 -2.54 -12.68 3.65
C ALA A 287 -2.80 -12.88 5.15
N ARG A 288 -2.85 -11.76 5.87
CA ARG A 288 -3.42 -11.68 7.21
C ARG A 288 -4.89 -12.05 7.15
N ARG A 289 -5.38 -12.69 8.23
CA ARG A 289 -6.74 -13.20 8.49
C ARG A 289 -7.60 -13.22 7.24
N ARG A 290 -7.77 -14.43 6.66
CA ARG A 290 -8.76 -14.78 5.61
C ARG A 290 -9.79 -13.69 5.61
N SER A 291 -9.65 -12.82 4.63
CA SER A 291 -10.28 -11.53 4.62
C SER A 291 -11.71 -11.64 5.17
N GLY A 292 -11.95 -11.16 6.41
CA GLY A 292 -13.30 -11.05 7.01
C GLY A 292 -14.25 -10.15 6.21
N TRP A 293 -13.76 -9.64 5.08
CA TRP A 293 -14.42 -9.01 3.96
C TRP A 293 -15.35 -10.03 3.25
N ARG A 294 -16.40 -10.51 3.94
CA ARG A 294 -17.50 -11.24 3.29
C ARG A 294 -18.54 -10.22 2.79
N ARG A 295 -18.89 -10.37 1.51
CA ARG A 295 -19.80 -9.54 0.67
C ARG A 295 -19.27 -8.14 0.31
N SER A 296 -18.60 -8.08 -0.84
CA SER A 296 -18.47 -6.87 -1.68
C SER A 296 -19.28 -7.14 -2.96
N ARG A 297 -20.12 -6.19 -3.44
CA ARG A 297 -20.72 -6.31 -4.77
C ARG A 297 -19.66 -5.86 -5.79
N GLU A 298 -18.84 -6.81 -6.21
CA GLU A 298 -17.99 -6.64 -7.38
C GLU A 298 -18.90 -6.46 -8.63
N LYS A 299 -18.91 -5.28 -9.25
CA LYS A 299 -19.45 -5.14 -10.61
C LYS A 299 -18.55 -5.97 -11.54
N ARG A 300 -19.21 -6.89 -12.27
CA ARG A 300 -18.61 -8.03 -12.98
C ARG A 300 -17.60 -7.57 -14.05
N GLY A 301 -16.31 -7.73 -13.79
CA GLY A 301 -15.24 -7.52 -14.79
C GLY A 301 -14.03 -8.48 -14.69
N GLY A 302 -13.63 -8.89 -13.48
CA GLY A 302 -12.40 -9.69 -13.27
C GLY A 302 -12.64 -11.20 -13.05
N SER A 303 -12.50 -12.03 -14.08
CA SER A 303 -12.58 -13.50 -13.92
C SER A 303 -11.31 -14.14 -13.32
N GLY A 304 -10.16 -13.47 -13.46
CA GLY A 304 -8.83 -13.95 -13.04
C GLY A 304 -8.68 -14.17 -11.52
N PRO A 305 -8.94 -13.16 -10.67
CA PRO A 305 -8.84 -13.31 -9.21
C PRO A 305 -9.78 -14.41 -8.68
N ARG A 306 -11.01 -14.49 -9.21
CA ARG A 306 -12.01 -15.50 -8.80
C ARG A 306 -11.56 -16.93 -9.11
N ARG A 307 -11.10 -17.21 -10.33
CA ARG A 307 -10.62 -18.56 -10.72
C ARG A 307 -9.45 -19.01 -9.86
N ARG A 308 -8.56 -18.09 -9.50
CA ARG A 308 -7.44 -18.39 -8.61
C ARG A 308 -7.86 -18.63 -7.16
N ARG A 309 -8.79 -17.84 -6.64
CA ARG A 309 -9.36 -18.05 -5.28
C ARG A 309 -9.97 -19.45 -5.13
N SER A 310 -10.59 -19.99 -6.17
CA SER A 310 -11.18 -21.33 -6.17
C SER A 310 -10.18 -22.47 -6.46
N GLY A 311 -8.87 -22.21 -6.46
CA GLY A 311 -7.84 -23.23 -6.71
C GLY A 311 -7.78 -23.75 -8.16
N ARG A 312 -8.56 -23.19 -9.09
CA ARG A 312 -8.55 -23.61 -10.50
C ARG A 312 -7.37 -22.96 -11.22
N ARG A 313 -6.30 -23.74 -11.41
CA ARG A 313 -5.14 -23.37 -12.24
C ARG A 313 -5.31 -24.06 -13.61
N GLY A 314 -5.95 -23.41 -14.57
CA GLY A 314 -6.05 -23.96 -15.94
C GLY A 314 -6.88 -23.11 -16.91
N GLY A 315 -6.25 -22.78 -18.05
CA GLY A 315 -6.91 -22.41 -19.30
C GLY A 315 -6.90 -20.93 -19.71
N SER A 316 -5.73 -20.37 -20.07
CA SER A 316 -5.68 -19.22 -20.99
C SER A 316 -4.34 -19.07 -21.70
N THR A 317 -3.83 -20.14 -22.32
CA THR A 317 -2.91 -20.03 -23.48
C THR A 317 -2.89 -21.36 -24.23
N GLN A 318 -3.77 -21.53 -25.23
CA GLN A 318 -3.47 -22.34 -26.40
C GLN A 318 -4.22 -21.72 -27.57
N ALA A 319 -3.49 -21.04 -28.45
CA ALA A 319 -3.92 -20.85 -29.83
C ALA A 319 -3.83 -22.22 -30.49
N ILE A 320 -4.97 -22.77 -30.89
CA ILE A 320 -5.03 -23.92 -31.80
C ILE A 320 -5.82 -23.43 -32.99
N THR A 321 -5.12 -23.20 -34.09
CA THR A 321 -5.67 -23.17 -35.44
C THR A 321 -6.14 -24.58 -35.80
N PRO A 322 -7.32 -24.73 -36.42
CA PRO A 322 -7.52 -25.86 -37.32
C PRO A 322 -7.99 -25.38 -38.70
N THR A 323 -7.24 -25.76 -39.73
CA THR A 323 -7.66 -25.74 -41.13
C THR A 323 -8.51 -26.97 -41.46
N LEU A 324 -9.74 -26.69 -41.90
CA LEU A 324 -10.56 -27.30 -42.97
C LEU A 324 -10.88 -28.82 -43.03
N GLY A 325 -12.19 -29.11 -43.07
CA GLY A 325 -12.84 -30.31 -43.65
C GLY A 325 -14.39 -30.20 -43.58
N PRO A 326 -15.17 -30.59 -44.62
CA PRO A 326 -16.57 -30.14 -44.87
C PRO A 326 -17.67 -30.99 -44.17
N PRO A 327 -18.97 -30.60 -44.27
CA PRO A 327 -19.98 -30.93 -43.27
C PRO A 327 -20.77 -32.20 -43.58
N THR A 328 -21.12 -32.95 -42.53
CA THR A 328 -22.22 -33.91 -42.56
C THR A 328 -23.16 -33.60 -41.38
N GLY A 329 -24.43 -33.41 -41.73
CA GLY A 329 -25.47 -32.99 -40.80
C GLY A 329 -25.89 -34.07 -39.81
N CYS A 330 -26.42 -33.64 -38.68
CA CYS A 330 -27.59 -34.28 -38.09
C CYS A 330 -28.31 -33.28 -37.17
N THR A 331 -29.56 -33.04 -37.51
CA THR A 331 -30.60 -32.32 -36.79
C THR A 331 -30.89 -32.96 -35.43
N GLN A 332 -31.01 -32.14 -34.38
CA GLN A 332 -32.01 -32.31 -33.33
C GLN A 332 -32.26 -30.96 -32.67
N GLY A 333 -33.50 -30.46 -32.79
CA GLY A 333 -33.96 -29.23 -32.16
C GLY A 333 -34.65 -29.50 -30.83
N ILE A 334 -34.57 -28.53 -29.93
CA ILE A 334 -35.59 -28.27 -28.90
C ILE A 334 -35.80 -26.74 -28.84
N THR A 335 -37.06 -26.35 -28.93
CA THR A 335 -37.58 -24.98 -29.08
C THR A 335 -38.09 -24.42 -27.74
N LEU A 336 -38.39 -23.11 -27.77
CA LEU A 336 -39.18 -22.25 -26.84
C LEU A 336 -38.40 -21.58 -25.70
N SER A 337 -38.54 -20.28 -25.40
CA SER A 337 -39.35 -19.18 -25.97
C SER A 337 -39.01 -17.86 -25.23
N GLY A 338 -39.05 -16.72 -25.94
CA GLY A 338 -39.25 -15.33 -25.43
C GLY A 338 -38.21 -14.78 -24.44
N ILE A 339 -37.55 -13.66 -24.69
CA ILE A 339 -38.11 -12.32 -24.87
C ILE A 339 -37.19 -11.51 -25.78
N SER A 340 -37.78 -10.87 -26.78
CA SER A 340 -37.15 -9.88 -27.65
C SER A 340 -37.16 -8.51 -26.97
N LEU A 341 -36.03 -7.81 -27.01
CA LEU A 341 -35.97 -6.36 -26.88
C LEU A 341 -34.96 -5.87 -27.91
N THR A 342 -35.50 -5.52 -29.08
CA THR A 342 -34.79 -4.89 -30.18
C THR A 342 -34.58 -3.42 -29.83
N ALA A 343 -33.34 -2.94 -29.88
CA ALA A 343 -33.05 -1.52 -30.06
C ALA A 343 -32.38 -1.35 -31.42
N GLN A 344 -33.08 -0.69 -32.34
CA GLN A 344 -32.58 -0.32 -33.66
C GLN A 344 -31.45 0.71 -33.50
N ILE A 345 -30.32 0.43 -34.14
CA ILE A 345 -29.28 1.44 -34.40
C ILE A 345 -29.62 2.02 -35.78
N SER A 346 -30.06 3.28 -35.81
CA SER A 346 -30.13 4.07 -37.04
C SER A 346 -28.72 4.58 -37.35
N THR A 347 -28.11 4.03 -38.40
CA THR A 347 -26.93 4.60 -39.05
C THR A 347 -27.40 5.64 -40.06
N GLU A 348 -27.19 6.92 -39.78
CA GLU A 348 -27.02 7.92 -40.83
C GLU A 348 -25.52 8.18 -40.98
N GLY A 349 -25.02 7.83 -42.17
CA GLY A 349 -23.67 8.14 -42.60
C GLY A 349 -23.59 9.56 -43.16
N LEU A 350 -22.46 10.20 -42.93
CA LEU A 350 -21.95 11.24 -43.81
C LEU A 350 -20.47 10.93 -44.09
N GLU A 351 -20.20 10.54 -45.33
CA GLU A 351 -18.88 10.50 -45.94
C GLU A 351 -18.42 11.93 -46.29
N GLY A 352 -17.13 12.23 -46.16
CA GLY A 352 -16.47 13.33 -46.87
C GLY A 352 -15.21 13.89 -46.19
N PRO A 353 -14.17 14.32 -46.94
CA PRO A 353 -12.79 13.92 -46.64
C PRO A 353 -11.81 15.05 -46.24
N GLY A 354 -10.79 14.69 -45.45
CA GLY A 354 -9.44 15.25 -45.53
C GLY A 354 -9.14 16.59 -44.83
N ALA A 355 -8.58 16.54 -43.62
CA ALA A 355 -7.56 17.50 -43.18
C ALA A 355 -6.73 16.92 -42.02
N ARG A 356 -5.41 16.94 -42.23
CA ARG A 356 -4.37 16.61 -41.24
C ARG A 356 -4.29 17.69 -40.15
N ASP A 357 -3.95 17.23 -38.95
CA ASP A 357 -3.07 17.87 -37.97
C ASP A 357 -3.50 19.22 -37.37
N ARG A 358 -3.86 19.22 -36.07
CA ARG A 358 -3.49 20.27 -35.11
C ARG A 358 -3.74 19.80 -33.67
N ARG A 359 -2.67 19.86 -32.89
CA ARG A 359 -2.63 19.78 -31.42
C ARG A 359 -3.67 20.70 -30.79
N LEU A 360 -4.35 20.23 -29.76
CA LEU A 360 -4.97 21.08 -28.75
C LEU A 360 -4.45 20.66 -27.37
N THR A 361 -3.43 21.39 -26.95
CA THR A 361 -3.03 21.65 -25.58
C THR A 361 -4.15 22.35 -24.80
N ARG A 362 -4.18 22.12 -23.48
CA ARG A 362 -4.81 22.91 -22.41
C ARG A 362 -6.26 22.51 -22.08
N LEU A 363 -6.41 21.87 -20.91
CA LEU A 363 -7.66 21.77 -20.16
C LEU A 363 -7.57 22.83 -19.05
N ASP A 364 -8.43 23.84 -19.14
CA ASP A 364 -8.57 24.90 -18.16
C ASP A 364 -9.25 24.36 -16.88
N PHE A 365 -8.70 24.75 -15.73
CA PHE A 365 -9.29 24.52 -14.42
C PHE A 365 -10.44 25.52 -14.22
N LEU A 366 -11.64 25.02 -13.89
CA LEU A 366 -12.72 25.86 -13.38
C LEU A 366 -12.44 26.21 -11.91
N GLU A 367 -12.35 27.52 -11.63
CA GLU A 367 -12.48 28.10 -10.30
C GLU A 367 -13.95 28.03 -9.82
N TRP A 368 -14.16 27.87 -8.51
CA TRP A 368 -15.42 28.18 -7.84
C TRP A 368 -15.18 29.27 -6.78
N PRO A 369 -16.13 30.19 -6.55
CA PRO A 369 -15.86 31.46 -5.89
C PRO A 369 -15.97 31.40 -4.35
N LEU A 370 -15.03 32.13 -3.74
CA LEU A 370 -14.93 32.76 -2.40
C LEU A 370 -15.44 32.02 -1.16
#